data_AF-A0A933VU75-F1
#
_entry.id   AF-A0A933VU75-F1
#
_cell.length_a   1.000
_cell.length_b   1.000
_cell.length_c   1.000
_cell.angle_alpha   90.00
_cell.angle_beta   90.00
_cell.angle_gamma   90.00
#
_symmetry.space_group_name_H-M   'P 1'
#
loop_
_entity.id
_entity.type
_entity.pdbx_description
1 polymer ?
#
loop_
_entity_poly.entity_id
_entity_poly.type
_entity_poly.pdbx_seq_one_letter_code
_entity_poly.pdbx_strand_id
1 'polypeptide(L)'
;MTGAPDFVEPVLGYRAWHVDDDGLLRPWTFTALPWAPGVNTAVCARDKRHAPPVADCMCGLYALSEPGDRRLHLQGDQAVGAVAAWGELEVHRTGFRAEHACVVALALPEKPLDEHRERLARAAARYGVPLVPASLLSAEAQRHGAPLPADLWGPAWPAVRPATSVGSRVPEVEPGSFAGAARGIAMDAHVWVETGLGAVVVGATAPVAAHAAVPPLAARFTPPPAAADPGPFALPHPGEVVAAGDRLVALAPDLALHAPVSGRILAVNPKLAADPSLLARDPEGAGWLVRLAPSAWEREAPSVTWGPAASRHYAACLARDAEVRGDPFADARVSRLRAVPPVRSARDVLRALQAERAAPRFADAAAVHTELGGRLRDALAADPDLRAALGRLDAVVAFTLRVPAAALVLDLRDGGARLAPESTDADLVLSCTAEDAYRWFTGSLDAAAAVRSGELRSSAELARTLRTLAVLKHLRIDAWTPAPTWAR
;
A
#
# COMPACT_ATOMS: atom_id res chain seq x y z
N MET A 1 -26.53 26.02 -5.72
CA MET A 1 -26.03 25.66 -7.07
C MET A 1 -25.01 26.71 -7.47
N THR A 2 -23.74 26.49 -7.16
CA THR A 2 -22.63 27.30 -7.67
C THR A 2 -22.17 26.63 -8.97
N GLY A 3 -22.46 27.26 -10.11
CA GLY A 3 -22.01 26.78 -11.41
C GLY A 3 -20.48 26.75 -11.46
N ALA A 4 -19.91 25.66 -11.97
CA ALA A 4 -18.48 25.56 -12.23
C ALA A 4 -18.06 26.66 -13.23
N PRO A 5 -16.99 27.42 -12.97
CA PRO A 5 -16.51 28.42 -13.90
C PRO A 5 -16.03 27.75 -15.19
N ASP A 6 -16.55 28.21 -16.33
CA ASP A 6 -16.10 27.80 -17.67
C ASP A 6 -14.91 28.69 -18.07
N PHE A 7 -13.70 28.13 -18.10
CA PHE A 7 -12.48 28.87 -18.40
C PHE A 7 -12.22 28.89 -19.91
N VAL A 8 -12.13 30.08 -20.51
CA VAL A 8 -11.84 30.29 -21.94
C VAL A 8 -10.40 29.90 -22.31
N GLU A 9 -9.49 29.86 -21.34
CA GLU A 9 -8.09 29.47 -21.48
C GLU A 9 -7.71 28.37 -20.46
N PRO A 10 -6.75 27.48 -20.76
CA PRO A 10 -6.32 26.46 -19.81
C PRO A 10 -5.81 27.04 -18.49
N VAL A 11 -6.17 26.40 -17.39
CA VAL A 11 -5.76 26.78 -16.04
C VAL A 11 -4.40 26.18 -15.72
N LEU A 12 -3.47 27.00 -15.26
CA LEU A 12 -2.13 26.57 -14.88
C LEU A 12 -2.06 26.06 -13.45
N GLY A 13 -1.32 24.97 -13.28
CA GLY A 13 -0.93 24.47 -11.97
C GLY A 13 0.43 23.76 -12.00
N TYR A 14 0.92 23.39 -10.83
CA TYR A 14 2.24 22.83 -10.60
C TYR A 14 2.13 21.49 -9.90
N ARG A 15 2.92 20.52 -10.35
CA ARG A 15 2.81 19.13 -9.89
C ARG A 15 4.18 18.48 -9.78
N ALA A 16 4.25 17.51 -8.88
CA ALA A 16 5.34 16.56 -8.79
C ALA A 16 4.95 15.17 -9.33
N TRP A 17 5.91 14.48 -9.92
CA TRP A 17 5.84 13.12 -10.40
C TRP A 17 7.06 12.32 -9.95
N HIS A 18 6.89 11.01 -9.82
CA HIS A 18 8.03 10.12 -9.98
C HIS A 18 8.46 10.17 -11.45
N VAL A 19 9.75 10.32 -11.71
CA VAL A 19 10.33 10.17 -13.04
C VAL A 19 10.99 8.80 -13.11
N ASP A 20 10.76 7.99 -14.12
CA ASP A 20 11.46 6.71 -14.33
C ASP A 20 12.80 6.94 -15.05
N ASP A 21 13.66 5.92 -15.14
CA ASP A 21 14.97 6.05 -15.79
C ASP A 21 14.87 6.39 -17.29
N ASP A 22 13.77 6.00 -17.94
CA ASP A 22 13.42 6.31 -19.34
C ASP A 22 12.71 7.66 -19.51
N GLY A 23 12.51 8.41 -18.41
CA GLY A 23 11.84 9.71 -18.41
C GLY A 23 10.31 9.64 -18.32
N LEU A 24 9.70 8.48 -18.08
CA LEU A 24 8.26 8.36 -17.88
C LEU A 24 7.83 9.02 -16.55
N LEU A 25 6.79 9.87 -16.59
CA LEU A 25 6.24 10.53 -15.41
C LEU A 25 5.08 9.73 -14.83
N ARG A 26 5.18 9.38 -13.54
CA ARG A 26 4.13 8.66 -12.80
C ARG A 26 3.56 9.52 -11.68
N PRO A 27 2.23 9.49 -11.48
CA PRO A 27 1.60 10.19 -10.37
C PRO A 27 1.97 9.54 -9.03
N TRP A 28 2.02 10.35 -7.96
CA TRP A 28 2.43 9.93 -6.63
C TRP A 28 1.57 8.81 -6.03
N THR A 29 0.24 8.96 -6.10
CA THR A 29 -0.71 8.07 -5.41
C THR A 29 -1.15 6.88 -6.26
N PHE A 30 -1.00 6.95 -7.59
CA PHE A 30 -1.56 5.97 -8.53
C PHE A 30 -0.59 5.63 -9.67
N THR A 31 0.60 5.13 -9.33
CA THR A 31 1.71 4.89 -10.28
C THR A 31 1.36 3.96 -11.45
N ALA A 32 0.27 3.20 -11.36
CA ALA A 32 -0.27 2.35 -12.43
C ALA A 32 -0.82 3.13 -13.65
N LEU A 33 -1.04 4.44 -13.52
CA LEU A 33 -1.54 5.30 -14.60
C LEU A 33 -0.48 6.38 -14.92
N PRO A 34 0.57 6.04 -15.68
CA PRO A 34 1.59 7.01 -16.06
C PRO A 34 0.99 8.11 -16.94
N TRP A 35 1.58 9.30 -16.87
CA TRP A 35 1.19 10.39 -17.75
C TRP A 35 1.65 10.09 -19.18
N ALA A 36 0.77 10.29 -20.15
CA ALA A 36 1.10 10.27 -21.56
C ALA A 36 1.61 11.64 -22.04
N PRO A 37 2.50 11.70 -23.04
CA PRO A 37 2.76 12.93 -23.78
C PRO A 37 1.45 13.52 -24.34
N GLY A 38 1.26 14.83 -24.20
CA GLY A 38 0.02 15.51 -24.58
C GLY A 38 -1.08 15.42 -23.52
N VAL A 39 -2.33 15.24 -23.98
CA VAL A 39 -3.52 15.32 -23.12
C VAL A 39 -3.65 14.08 -22.25
N ASN A 40 -3.87 14.30 -20.95
CA ASN A 40 -4.21 13.27 -19.98
C ASN A 40 -5.62 13.54 -19.46
N THR A 41 -6.44 12.49 -19.38
CA THR A 41 -7.80 12.55 -18.85
C THR A 41 -7.86 11.81 -17.53
N ALA A 42 -8.46 12.44 -16.53
CA ALA A 42 -8.67 11.87 -15.22
C ALA A 42 -9.58 10.64 -15.31
N VAL A 43 -9.19 9.58 -14.59
CA VAL A 43 -10.03 8.38 -14.44
C VAL A 43 -10.21 8.08 -12.97
N CYS A 44 -11.40 7.59 -12.61
CA CYS A 44 -11.67 7.15 -11.25
C CYS A 44 -11.32 5.66 -11.10
N ALA A 45 -10.38 5.35 -10.22
CA ALA A 45 -10.02 3.97 -9.89
C ALA A 45 -11.09 3.24 -9.06
N ARG A 46 -11.99 3.98 -8.41
CA ARG A 46 -13.05 3.46 -7.52
C ARG A 46 -14.35 3.15 -8.25
N ASP A 47 -14.76 4.01 -9.17
CA ASP A 47 -16.01 3.86 -9.92
C ASP A 47 -15.85 4.38 -11.35
N LYS A 48 -15.94 3.47 -12.34
CA LYS A 48 -15.79 3.81 -13.76
C LYS A 48 -16.97 4.61 -14.33
N ARG A 49 -18.06 4.79 -13.58
CA ARG A 49 -19.32 5.40 -14.06
C ARG A 49 -19.37 6.92 -13.92
N HIS A 50 -18.54 7.53 -13.07
CA HIS A 50 -18.54 8.98 -12.90
C HIS A 50 -17.32 9.63 -13.54
N ALA A 51 -17.54 10.78 -14.19
CA ALA A 51 -16.53 11.62 -14.81
C ALA A 51 -15.79 12.43 -13.72
N PRO A 52 -14.47 12.25 -13.51
CA PRO A 52 -13.71 13.04 -12.56
C PRO A 52 -13.48 14.48 -13.03
N PRO A 53 -13.33 15.46 -12.11
CA PRO A 53 -13.35 15.34 -10.65
C PRO A 53 -14.78 15.24 -10.08
N VAL A 54 -14.92 14.57 -8.93
CA VAL A 54 -16.18 14.47 -8.19
C VAL A 54 -15.92 14.87 -6.73
N ALA A 55 -16.74 15.76 -6.18
CA ALA A 55 -16.52 16.35 -4.85
C ALA A 55 -16.23 15.31 -3.74
N ASP A 56 -17.07 14.27 -3.63
CA ASP A 56 -16.94 13.23 -2.60
C ASP A 56 -16.00 12.06 -2.98
N CYS A 57 -15.14 12.25 -3.99
CA CYS A 57 -14.19 11.24 -4.44
C CYS A 57 -12.80 11.86 -4.64
N MET A 58 -11.74 11.08 -4.46
CA MET A 58 -10.35 11.55 -4.65
C MET A 58 -9.90 11.54 -6.12
N CYS A 59 -10.82 11.35 -7.08
CA CYS A 59 -10.50 11.29 -8.51
C CYS A 59 -10.25 12.70 -9.10
N GLY A 60 -9.46 12.77 -10.17
CA GLY A 60 -9.05 14.03 -10.79
C GLY A 60 -7.52 14.16 -10.91
N LEU A 61 -7.07 15.04 -11.81
CA LEU A 61 -5.66 15.40 -11.96
C LEU A 61 -5.36 16.57 -11.02
N TYR A 62 -4.61 16.29 -9.95
CA TYR A 62 -4.22 17.30 -8.97
C TYR A 62 -3.10 18.19 -9.50
N ALA A 63 -3.22 19.48 -9.23
CA ALA A 63 -2.16 20.45 -9.38
C ALA A 63 -2.24 21.50 -8.24
N LEU A 64 -1.09 22.03 -7.85
CA LEU A 64 -0.95 23.13 -6.90
C LEU A 64 -0.91 24.45 -7.64
N SER A 65 -1.34 25.54 -7.03
CA SER A 65 -1.33 26.85 -7.72
C SER A 65 -0.04 27.63 -7.55
N GLU A 66 0.79 27.25 -6.58
CA GLU A 66 2.06 27.91 -6.31
C GLU A 66 3.25 27.00 -6.65
N PRO A 67 4.21 27.44 -7.48
CA PRO A 67 5.41 26.67 -7.83
C PRO A 67 6.36 26.51 -6.63
N GLY A 68 6.24 27.39 -5.63
CA GLY A 68 7.02 27.37 -4.40
C GLY A 68 6.35 26.60 -3.25
N ASP A 69 5.24 25.91 -3.50
CA ASP A 69 4.59 25.11 -2.47
C ASP A 69 5.53 24.02 -1.97
N ARG A 70 5.66 23.88 -0.64
CA ARG A 70 6.56 22.93 0.02
C ARG A 70 6.36 21.45 -0.37
N ARG A 71 5.21 21.09 -0.95
CA ARG A 71 4.93 19.75 -1.47
C ARG A 71 5.61 19.49 -2.82
N LEU A 72 6.10 20.53 -3.50
CA LEU A 72 6.87 20.43 -4.72
C LEU A 72 8.36 20.33 -4.36
N HIS A 73 8.84 19.10 -4.22
CA HIS A 73 10.21 18.82 -3.79
C HIS A 73 11.21 18.91 -4.95
N LEU A 74 11.56 20.14 -5.33
CA LEU A 74 12.52 20.41 -6.42
C LEU A 74 13.93 19.83 -6.19
N GLN A 75 14.32 19.62 -4.93
CA GLN A 75 15.66 19.14 -4.56
C GLN A 75 15.73 17.61 -4.33
N GLY A 76 14.65 16.88 -4.70
CA GLY A 76 14.56 15.42 -4.57
C GLY A 76 14.90 14.67 -5.86
N ASP A 77 14.56 13.39 -5.91
CA ASP A 77 14.65 12.53 -7.10
C ASP A 77 13.41 12.62 -8.01
N GLN A 78 12.60 13.67 -7.83
CA GLN A 78 11.28 13.86 -8.44
C GLN A 78 11.33 14.82 -9.62
N ALA A 79 10.46 14.61 -10.60
CA ALA A 79 10.17 15.65 -11.58
C ALA A 79 9.12 16.60 -11.02
N VAL A 80 9.42 17.89 -11.01
CA VAL A 80 8.46 18.96 -10.75
C VAL A 80 8.24 19.71 -12.05
N GLY A 81 7.02 20.14 -12.31
CA GLY A 81 6.70 20.85 -13.54
C GLY A 81 5.34 21.52 -13.52
N ALA A 82 5.07 22.26 -14.57
CA ALA A 82 3.81 22.95 -14.78
C ALA A 82 2.88 22.11 -15.66
N VAL A 83 1.58 22.20 -15.41
CA VAL A 83 0.52 21.62 -16.21
C VAL A 83 -0.46 22.70 -16.64
N ALA A 84 -1.02 22.55 -17.84
CA ALA A 84 -2.20 23.27 -18.28
C ALA A 84 -3.41 22.32 -18.17
N ALA A 85 -4.50 22.79 -17.57
CA ALA A 85 -5.65 21.97 -17.20
C ALA A 85 -6.98 22.60 -17.65
N TRP A 86 -7.96 21.78 -17.99
CA TRP A 86 -9.27 22.22 -18.50
C TRP A 86 -10.34 21.13 -18.32
N GLY A 87 -11.57 21.43 -18.75
CA GLY A 87 -12.75 20.58 -18.51
C GLY A 87 -13.39 20.91 -17.18
N GLU A 88 -13.93 19.90 -16.50
CA GLU A 88 -14.44 20.08 -15.14
C GLU A 88 -13.28 20.31 -14.14
N LEU A 89 -13.38 21.39 -13.35
CA LEU A 89 -12.40 21.76 -12.32
C LEU A 89 -13.04 21.86 -10.94
N GLU A 90 -12.34 21.30 -9.96
CA GLU A 90 -12.66 21.48 -8.56
C GLU A 90 -11.51 22.18 -7.83
N VAL A 91 -11.76 23.42 -7.41
CA VAL A 91 -10.76 24.29 -6.79
C VAL A 91 -10.70 24.05 -5.29
N HIS A 92 -9.48 23.97 -4.78
CA HIS A 92 -9.13 23.77 -3.37
C HIS A 92 -8.25 24.91 -2.88
N ARG A 93 -8.04 25.01 -1.56
CA ARG A 93 -7.24 26.08 -0.90
C ARG A 93 -5.85 26.35 -1.51
N THR A 94 -5.24 25.37 -2.17
CA THR A 94 -3.84 25.45 -2.60
C THR A 94 -3.62 24.99 -4.04
N GLY A 95 -4.68 24.77 -4.79
CA GLY A 95 -4.62 24.08 -6.06
C GLY A 95 -6.00 23.65 -6.54
N PHE A 96 -6.03 22.68 -7.44
CA PHE A 96 -7.27 22.18 -8.01
C PHE A 96 -7.14 20.71 -8.44
N ARG A 97 -8.29 20.12 -8.76
CA ARG A 97 -8.41 18.86 -9.49
C ARG A 97 -9.07 19.14 -10.82
N ALA A 98 -8.55 18.57 -11.89
CA ALA A 98 -9.10 18.76 -13.23
C ALA A 98 -9.44 17.44 -13.92
N GLU A 99 -10.37 17.52 -14.86
CA GLU A 99 -10.73 16.45 -15.80
C GLU A 99 -9.60 16.21 -16.80
N HIS A 100 -9.06 17.26 -17.40
CA HIS A 100 -7.98 17.17 -18.38
C HIS A 100 -6.76 17.97 -17.97
N ALA A 101 -5.58 17.47 -18.28
CA ALA A 101 -4.35 18.25 -18.20
C ALA A 101 -3.24 17.74 -19.13
N CYS A 102 -2.30 18.61 -19.49
CA CYS A 102 -1.04 18.24 -20.14
C CYS A 102 0.14 18.85 -19.39
N VAL A 103 1.31 18.19 -19.45
CA VAL A 103 2.57 18.78 -18.96
C VAL A 103 2.99 19.85 -19.96
N VAL A 104 3.38 21.03 -19.48
CA VAL A 104 3.81 22.15 -20.34
C VAL A 104 5.25 22.58 -20.11
N ALA A 105 5.83 22.29 -18.94
CA ALA A 105 7.23 22.54 -18.64
C ALA A 105 7.70 21.66 -17.49
N LEU A 106 8.99 21.30 -17.46
CA LEU A 106 9.65 20.67 -16.32
C LEU A 106 10.68 21.62 -15.71
N ALA A 107 10.83 21.52 -14.39
CA ALA A 107 11.76 22.33 -13.62
C ALA A 107 13.09 21.60 -13.41
N LEU A 108 14.18 22.30 -13.71
CA LEU A 108 15.54 21.94 -13.36
C LEU A 108 15.89 22.65 -12.04
N PRO A 109 16.20 21.92 -10.95
CA PRO A 109 16.62 22.56 -9.72
C PRO A 109 17.98 23.26 -9.88
N GLU A 110 18.31 24.15 -8.95
CA GLU A 110 19.57 24.92 -9.00
C GLU A 110 20.83 24.04 -8.94
N LYS A 111 20.77 22.92 -8.19
CA LYS A 111 21.89 22.00 -7.96
C LYS A 111 21.44 20.54 -8.12
N PRO A 112 21.08 20.09 -9.34
CA PRO A 112 20.70 18.71 -9.56
C PRO A 112 21.94 17.81 -9.49
N LEU A 113 21.77 16.60 -8.96
CA LEU A 113 22.71 15.51 -9.23
C LEU A 113 22.70 15.18 -10.73
N ASP A 114 23.85 14.78 -11.30
CA ASP A 114 23.98 14.55 -12.74
C ASP A 114 22.98 13.50 -13.27
N GLU A 115 22.82 12.37 -12.57
CA GLU A 115 21.84 11.33 -12.91
C GLU A 115 20.40 11.87 -12.91
N HIS A 116 20.07 12.75 -11.96
CA HIS A 116 18.74 13.35 -11.88
C HIS A 116 18.50 14.35 -13.02
N ARG A 117 19.51 15.17 -13.34
CA ARG A 117 19.48 16.08 -14.49
C ARG A 117 19.20 15.32 -15.78
N GLU A 118 19.87 14.20 -16.00
CA GLU A 118 19.66 13.38 -17.20
C GLU A 118 18.25 12.78 -17.27
N ARG A 119 17.71 12.31 -16.15
CA ARG A 119 16.33 11.80 -16.07
C ARG A 119 15.31 12.89 -16.40
N LEU A 120 15.51 14.11 -15.87
CA LEU A 120 14.67 15.27 -16.21
C LEU A 120 14.79 15.65 -17.68
N ALA A 121 15.99 15.58 -18.27
CA ALA A 121 16.19 15.85 -19.69
C ALA A 121 15.48 14.82 -20.58
N ARG A 122 15.55 13.53 -20.22
CA ARG A 122 14.81 12.46 -20.92
C ARG A 122 13.30 12.63 -20.80
N ALA A 123 12.81 13.01 -19.61
CA ALA A 123 11.40 13.34 -19.43
C ALA A 123 10.99 14.53 -20.29
N ALA A 124 11.73 15.64 -20.25
CA ALA A 124 11.43 16.82 -21.05
C ALA A 124 11.35 16.49 -22.56
N ALA A 125 12.31 15.71 -23.06
CA ALA A 125 12.30 15.22 -24.44
C ALA A 125 11.09 14.32 -24.75
N ARG A 126 10.75 13.39 -23.85
CA ARG A 126 9.62 12.46 -24.01
C ARG A 126 8.27 13.18 -24.09
N TYR A 127 8.06 14.19 -23.24
CA TYR A 127 6.81 14.94 -23.19
C TYR A 127 6.78 16.11 -24.18
N GLY A 128 7.90 16.39 -24.87
CA GLY A 128 8.01 17.48 -25.83
C GLY A 128 7.92 18.87 -25.17
N VAL A 129 8.40 18.99 -23.94
CA VAL A 129 8.29 20.20 -23.12
C VAL A 129 9.66 20.78 -22.77
N PRO A 130 9.78 22.10 -22.56
CA PRO A 130 11.03 22.70 -22.12
C PRO A 130 11.40 22.25 -20.70
N LEU A 131 12.70 21.99 -20.50
CA LEU A 131 13.32 21.87 -19.18
C LEU A 131 13.93 23.22 -18.81
N VAL A 132 13.29 23.94 -17.90
CA VAL A 132 13.69 25.31 -17.53
C VAL A 132 14.24 25.34 -16.10
N PRO A 133 15.14 26.28 -15.76
CA PRO A 133 15.47 26.54 -14.35
C PRO A 133 14.20 26.70 -13.51
N ALA A 134 14.19 26.16 -12.29
CA ALA A 134 13.01 26.20 -11.42
C ALA A 134 12.47 27.63 -11.19
N SER A 135 13.36 28.62 -11.16
CA SER A 135 13.01 30.04 -11.07
C SER A 135 12.25 30.59 -12.28
N LEU A 136 12.33 29.93 -13.44
CA LEU A 136 11.66 30.32 -14.68
C LEU A 136 10.41 29.46 -14.97
N LEU A 137 10.08 28.49 -14.11
CA LEU A 137 8.96 27.56 -14.35
C LEU A 137 7.63 28.29 -14.54
N SER A 138 7.34 29.29 -13.72
CA SER A 138 6.09 30.06 -13.84
C SER A 138 6.02 30.90 -15.09
N ALA A 139 7.14 31.52 -15.47
CA ALA A 139 7.22 32.33 -16.68
C ALA A 139 6.99 31.46 -17.93
N GLU A 140 7.51 30.23 -17.93
CA GLU A 140 7.25 29.28 -19.01
C GLU A 140 5.78 28.81 -19.00
N ALA A 141 5.24 28.45 -17.83
CA ALA A 141 3.86 28.01 -17.70
C ALA A 141 2.85 29.03 -18.24
N GLN A 142 3.07 30.32 -17.97
CA GLN A 142 2.21 31.44 -18.41
C GLN A 142 2.10 31.60 -19.93
N ARG A 143 2.94 30.92 -20.72
CA ARG A 143 2.80 30.87 -22.19
C ARG A 143 1.69 29.93 -22.66
N HIS A 144 1.21 29.06 -21.78
CA HIS A 144 0.31 27.95 -22.11
C HIS A 144 -1.08 28.08 -21.47
N GLY A 145 -1.32 29.13 -20.69
CA GLY A 145 -2.57 29.35 -19.98
C GLY A 145 -2.48 30.46 -18.96
N ALA A 146 -3.51 30.55 -18.11
CA ALA A 146 -3.60 31.52 -17.04
C ALA A 146 -3.65 30.83 -15.67
N PRO A 147 -3.10 31.43 -14.60
CA PRO A 147 -3.36 30.94 -13.25
C PRO A 147 -4.86 31.03 -12.91
N LEU A 148 -5.30 30.27 -11.91
CA LEU A 148 -6.66 30.41 -11.39
C LEU A 148 -6.94 31.87 -10.96
N PRO A 149 -8.04 32.49 -11.42
CA PRO A 149 -8.46 33.82 -11.03
C PRO A 149 -8.47 34.03 -9.51
N ALA A 150 -7.93 35.18 -9.08
CA ALA A 150 -7.74 35.51 -7.66
C ALA A 150 -9.05 35.53 -6.84
N ASP A 151 -10.18 35.76 -7.50
CA ASP A 151 -11.54 35.83 -6.95
C ASP A 151 -12.19 34.46 -6.71
N LEU A 152 -11.66 33.38 -7.29
CA LEU A 152 -12.08 32.00 -6.99
C LEU A 152 -11.47 31.48 -5.68
N TRP A 153 -10.46 32.17 -5.16
CA TRP A 153 -9.90 31.93 -3.84
C TRP A 153 -10.77 32.69 -2.83
N GLY A 154 -11.49 31.97 -1.95
CA GLY A 154 -12.26 32.59 -0.87
C GLY A 154 -11.43 33.60 -0.05
N PRO A 155 -12.05 34.54 0.67
CA PRO A 155 -11.43 35.79 1.10
C PRO A 155 -10.08 35.58 1.80
N ALA A 156 -9.11 36.38 1.31
CA ALA A 156 -7.68 36.31 1.60
C ALA A 156 -7.33 36.28 3.09
N TRP A 157 -6.57 35.27 3.49
CA TRP A 157 -5.85 35.23 4.76
C TRP A 157 -4.38 35.65 4.55
N PRO A 158 -3.74 36.28 5.54
CA PRO A 158 -2.54 37.10 5.32
C PRO A 158 -1.34 36.30 4.81
N ALA A 159 -0.56 36.94 3.94
CA ALA A 159 0.54 36.35 3.20
C ALA A 159 1.66 35.79 4.11
N VAL A 160 2.12 34.58 3.77
CA VAL A 160 3.21 33.87 4.45
C VAL A 160 4.55 34.50 4.07
N ARG A 161 5.39 34.84 5.07
CA ARG A 161 6.78 35.30 4.88
C ARG A 161 7.74 34.12 4.61
N PRO A 162 8.83 34.31 3.84
CA PRO A 162 9.76 33.22 3.53
C PRO A 162 10.65 32.87 4.72
N ALA A 163 10.90 31.57 4.91
CA ALA A 163 11.73 31.04 5.99
C ALA A 163 13.23 31.17 5.66
N THR A 164 13.99 31.80 6.55
CA THR A 164 15.46 31.70 6.60
C THR A 164 15.87 30.49 7.43
N SER A 165 16.87 29.74 6.97
CA SER A 165 17.49 28.65 7.72
C SER A 165 18.38 29.20 8.83
N VAL A 166 18.07 28.93 10.10
CA VAL A 166 19.01 29.12 11.22
C VAL A 166 18.83 27.98 12.22
N GLY A 167 19.96 27.53 12.77
CA GLY A 167 20.10 26.36 13.63
C GLY A 167 19.09 26.25 14.78
N SER A 168 18.74 24.99 15.04
CA SER A 168 17.87 24.50 16.10
C SER A 168 18.07 25.19 17.45
N ARG A 169 17.23 26.19 17.71
CA ARG A 169 16.57 26.36 19.00
C ARG A 169 15.08 26.13 18.77
N VAL A 170 14.52 25.18 19.51
CA VAL A 170 13.10 24.83 19.46
C VAL A 170 12.26 26.10 19.62
N PRO A 171 11.29 26.38 18.75
CA PRO A 171 10.35 27.48 18.99
C PRO A 171 9.55 27.17 20.25
N GLU A 172 9.49 28.14 21.15
CA GLU A 172 8.57 28.09 22.29
C GLU A 172 7.15 28.07 21.72
N VAL A 173 6.36 27.03 22.06
CA VAL A 173 4.97 26.95 21.62
C VAL A 173 4.18 27.98 22.40
N GLU A 174 3.75 29.07 21.73
CA GLU A 174 2.97 30.10 22.40
C GLU A 174 1.68 29.50 23.01
N PRO A 175 1.37 29.77 24.29
CA PRO A 175 0.18 29.24 24.96
C PRO A 175 -1.16 29.59 24.28
N GLY A 176 -1.16 30.54 23.33
CA GLY A 176 -2.31 30.96 22.53
C GLY A 176 -2.49 30.24 21.17
N SER A 177 -1.54 29.41 20.72
CA SER A 177 -1.59 28.74 19.40
C SER A 177 -2.74 27.73 19.25
N PHE A 178 -3.33 27.32 20.37
CA PHE A 178 -4.51 26.45 20.43
C PHE A 178 -5.63 27.18 21.16
N ALA A 179 -6.23 28.18 20.50
CA ALA A 179 -7.28 29.03 21.07
C ALA A 179 -8.56 28.25 21.51
N GLY A 180 -8.66 26.95 21.23
CA GLY A 180 -9.73 26.07 21.72
C GLY A 180 -9.31 24.59 21.73
N ALA A 181 -10.01 23.80 22.55
CA ALA A 181 -9.88 22.34 22.55
C ALA A 181 -10.55 21.76 21.30
N ALA A 182 -9.75 21.20 20.40
CA ALA A 182 -10.20 20.45 19.25
C ALA A 182 -9.79 19.00 19.45
N ARG A 183 -10.70 18.08 19.11
CA ARG A 183 -10.47 16.64 19.23
C ARG A 183 -10.60 15.95 17.88
N GLY A 184 -9.73 14.99 17.63
CA GLY A 184 -9.67 14.23 16.39
C GLY A 184 -9.11 12.83 16.60
N ILE A 185 -9.05 12.06 15.51
CA ILE A 185 -8.54 10.69 15.49
C ILE A 185 -7.50 10.57 14.37
N ALA A 186 -6.31 10.08 14.71
CA ALA A 186 -5.32 9.62 13.75
C ALA A 186 -5.62 8.16 13.42
N MET A 187 -6.27 7.92 12.28
CA MET A 187 -6.87 6.62 11.96
C MET A 187 -5.84 5.50 11.88
N ASP A 188 -4.74 5.73 11.16
CA ASP A 188 -3.65 4.77 10.92
C ASP A 188 -2.81 4.49 12.17
N ALA A 189 -2.95 5.33 13.20
CA ALA A 189 -2.28 5.16 14.49
C ALA A 189 -3.25 4.70 15.60
N HIS A 190 -4.55 4.62 15.30
CA HIS A 190 -5.64 4.30 16.23
C HIS A 190 -5.65 5.10 17.55
N VAL A 191 -5.14 6.33 17.50
CA VAL A 191 -5.10 7.25 18.63
C VAL A 191 -6.04 8.42 18.45
N TRP A 192 -6.64 8.88 19.54
CA TRP A 192 -7.29 10.19 19.57
C TRP A 192 -6.25 11.25 19.93
N VAL A 193 -6.47 12.46 19.40
CA VAL A 193 -5.63 13.63 19.64
C VAL A 193 -6.52 14.77 20.09
N GLU A 194 -6.13 15.45 21.17
CA GLU A 194 -6.84 16.61 21.70
C GLU A 194 -5.86 17.77 21.88
N THR A 195 -6.20 18.95 21.36
CA THR A 195 -5.38 20.15 21.52
C THR A 195 -5.67 20.82 22.86
N GLY A 196 -4.62 21.33 23.50
CA GLY A 196 -4.71 22.14 24.73
C GLY A 196 -3.60 23.20 24.76
N LEU A 197 -3.53 23.98 25.85
CA LEU A 197 -2.59 25.10 26.06
C LEU A 197 -1.12 24.73 25.71
N GLY A 198 -0.72 24.97 24.46
CA GLY A 198 0.62 24.69 23.94
C GLY A 198 1.00 23.21 23.77
N ALA A 199 0.06 22.27 23.88
CA ALA A 199 0.36 20.83 23.81
C ALA A 199 -0.79 20.04 23.18
N VAL A 200 -0.47 18.83 22.73
CA VAL A 200 -1.45 17.83 22.32
C VAL A 200 -1.46 16.68 23.29
N VAL A 201 -2.66 16.24 23.67
CA VAL A 201 -2.89 15.03 24.45
C VAL A 201 -3.20 13.92 23.46
N VAL A 202 -2.53 12.79 23.62
CA VAL A 202 -2.71 11.61 22.77
C VAL A 202 -3.15 10.45 23.64
N GLY A 203 -4.15 9.70 23.21
CA GLY A 203 -4.60 8.48 23.89
C GLY A 203 -5.10 7.40 22.92
N ALA A 204 -5.27 6.19 23.44
CA ALA A 204 -5.81 5.08 22.65
C ALA A 204 -7.31 5.27 22.40
N THR A 205 -7.78 5.00 21.18
CA THR A 205 -9.22 4.95 20.92
C THR A 205 -9.88 3.77 21.63
N ALA A 206 -11.18 3.86 21.91
CA ALA A 206 -11.89 2.80 22.62
C ALA A 206 -11.83 1.42 21.92
N PRO A 207 -11.96 1.31 20.58
CA PRO A 207 -11.86 0.01 19.90
C PRO A 207 -10.51 -0.68 20.07
N VAL A 208 -9.39 0.04 19.89
CA VAL A 208 -8.05 -0.57 20.01
C VAL A 208 -7.72 -0.94 21.46
N ALA A 209 -8.17 -0.14 22.43
CA ALA A 209 -8.01 -0.44 23.84
C ALA A 209 -8.80 -1.67 24.28
N ALA A 210 -10.05 -1.82 23.81
CA ALA A 210 -10.86 -3.01 24.04
C ALA A 210 -10.24 -4.27 23.40
N HIS A 211 -9.66 -4.12 22.20
CA HIS A 211 -8.99 -5.22 21.49
C HIS A 211 -7.69 -5.66 22.17
N ALA A 212 -6.94 -4.73 22.76
CA ALA A 212 -5.77 -5.08 23.57
C ALA A 212 -6.14 -5.93 24.80
N ALA A 213 -7.34 -5.73 25.35
CA ALA A 213 -7.86 -6.49 26.50
C ALA A 213 -8.40 -7.89 26.13
N VAL A 214 -8.64 -8.17 24.85
CA VAL A 214 -9.19 -9.46 24.37
C VAL A 214 -8.25 -10.04 23.30
N PRO A 215 -7.48 -11.11 23.57
CA PRO A 215 -6.55 -11.64 22.58
C PRO A 215 -7.28 -12.17 21.32
N PRO A 216 -6.72 -11.93 20.11
CA PRO A 216 -7.31 -12.38 18.86
C PRO A 216 -7.41 -13.92 18.80
N LEU A 217 -8.32 -14.44 17.97
CA LEU A 217 -8.63 -15.87 17.88
C LEU A 217 -7.38 -16.74 17.61
N ALA A 218 -6.44 -16.25 16.80
CA ALA A 218 -5.18 -16.93 16.50
C ALA A 218 -4.29 -17.15 17.74
N ALA A 219 -4.29 -16.21 18.69
CA ALA A 219 -3.51 -16.31 19.93
C ALA A 219 -4.15 -17.25 20.97
N ARG A 220 -5.39 -17.71 20.75
CA ARG A 220 -6.07 -18.68 21.65
C ARG A 220 -5.56 -20.11 21.51
N PHE A 221 -4.76 -20.38 20.47
CA PHE A 221 -4.21 -21.70 20.17
C PHE A 221 -2.69 -21.80 20.41
N THR A 222 -2.06 -20.74 20.92
CA THR A 222 -0.62 -20.74 21.22
C THR A 222 -0.42 -20.78 22.74
N PRO A 223 0.25 -21.82 23.30
CA PRO A 223 0.49 -21.87 24.73
C PRO A 223 1.42 -20.71 25.16
N PRO A 224 1.15 -20.04 26.30
CA PRO A 224 1.97 -18.93 26.75
C PRO A 224 3.37 -19.43 27.17
N PRO A 225 4.46 -18.69 26.86
CA PRO A 225 5.79 -19.03 27.36
C PRO A 225 5.84 -18.86 28.89
N ALA A 226 6.61 -19.74 29.54
CA ALA A 226 6.73 -19.80 30.99
C ALA A 226 7.53 -18.61 31.55
N ALA A 227 6.87 -17.88 32.45
CA ALA A 227 7.34 -17.01 33.54
C ALA A 227 8.36 -15.88 33.25
N ALA A 228 7.91 -14.67 33.63
CA ALA A 228 8.62 -13.44 33.97
C ALA A 228 9.14 -12.54 32.83
N ASP A 229 8.30 -11.59 32.41
CA ASP A 229 8.73 -10.28 31.90
C ASP A 229 7.63 -9.25 32.23
N PRO A 230 7.94 -7.98 32.56
CA PRO A 230 6.92 -6.99 32.87
C PRO A 230 6.03 -6.87 31.63
N GLY A 231 4.72 -6.86 31.85
CA GLY A 231 3.72 -7.01 30.80
C GLY A 231 3.96 -6.06 29.60
N PRO A 232 3.39 -6.38 28.44
CA PRO A 232 3.66 -5.75 27.15
C PRO A 232 3.25 -4.27 27.05
N PHE A 233 2.85 -3.66 28.17
CA PHE A 233 2.47 -2.26 28.28
C PHE A 233 3.67 -1.41 28.71
N ALA A 234 4.20 -0.62 27.78
CA ALA A 234 5.34 0.27 28.02
C ALA A 234 5.02 1.69 27.55
N LEU A 235 4.99 2.63 28.50
CA LEU A 235 4.90 4.07 28.25
C LEU A 235 6.29 4.63 27.92
N PRO A 236 6.38 5.68 27.09
CA PRO A 236 7.63 6.34 26.77
C PRO A 236 8.09 7.24 27.93
N HIS A 237 9.27 7.86 27.82
CA HIS A 237 9.80 8.70 28.90
C HIS A 237 9.50 10.19 28.66
N PRO A 238 9.14 10.96 29.69
CA PRO A 238 9.12 12.42 29.59
C PRO A 238 10.49 12.96 29.14
N GLY A 239 10.48 13.92 28.21
CA GLY A 239 11.67 14.50 27.59
C GLY A 239 12.08 13.83 26.26
N GLU A 240 11.58 12.63 25.97
CA GLU A 240 11.85 11.91 24.72
C GLU A 240 11.32 12.68 23.51
N VAL A 241 12.05 12.64 22.40
CA VAL A 241 11.65 13.24 21.13
C VAL A 241 11.23 12.12 20.20
N VAL A 242 10.02 12.23 19.66
CA VAL A 242 9.43 11.25 18.74
C VAL A 242 9.11 11.93 17.41
N ALA A 243 9.31 11.22 16.30
CA ALA A 243 8.79 11.61 14.99
C ALA A 243 7.41 10.98 14.77
N ALA A 244 6.59 11.61 13.94
CA ALA A 244 5.32 11.01 13.50
C ALA A 244 5.59 9.63 12.86
N GLY A 245 4.85 8.62 13.30
CA GLY A 245 5.02 7.22 12.89
C GLY A 245 5.98 6.41 13.79
N ASP A 246 6.76 7.04 14.66
CA ASP A 246 7.58 6.30 15.63
C ASP A 246 6.69 5.54 16.62
N ARG A 247 7.19 4.41 17.13
CA ARG A 247 6.46 3.63 18.14
C ARG A 247 6.34 4.46 19.42
N LEU A 248 5.10 4.71 19.85
CA LEU A 248 4.82 5.51 21.02
C LEU A 248 4.58 4.64 22.27
N VAL A 249 3.70 3.64 22.17
CA VAL A 249 3.31 2.77 23.29
C VAL A 249 3.08 1.35 22.76
N ALA A 250 3.58 0.35 23.47
CA ALA A 250 3.14 -1.04 23.26
C ALA A 250 1.90 -1.30 24.13
N LEU A 251 0.84 -1.88 23.56
CA LEU A 251 -0.39 -2.25 24.28
C LEU A 251 -0.43 -3.76 24.57
N ALA A 252 0.12 -4.57 23.66
CA ALA A 252 0.23 -6.02 23.76
C ALA A 252 1.51 -6.47 23.02
N PRO A 253 1.97 -7.73 23.15
CA PRO A 253 3.25 -8.16 22.57
C PRO A 253 3.31 -7.96 21.05
N ASP A 254 2.14 -8.07 20.39
CA ASP A 254 1.97 -7.85 18.96
C ASP A 254 1.02 -6.68 18.63
N LEU A 255 0.91 -5.68 19.50
CA LEU A 255 0.08 -4.50 19.24
C LEU A 255 0.74 -3.25 19.80
N ALA A 256 1.06 -2.29 18.94
CA ALA A 256 1.67 -1.03 19.33
C ALA A 256 0.99 0.17 18.65
N LEU A 257 0.94 1.29 19.37
CA LEU A 257 0.46 2.57 18.89
C LEU A 257 1.64 3.45 18.52
N HIS A 258 1.43 4.28 17.51
CA HIS A 258 2.46 5.14 16.91
C HIS A 258 2.17 6.62 17.17
N ALA A 259 3.22 7.43 17.19
CA ALA A 259 3.10 8.86 17.41
C ALA A 259 2.33 9.51 16.24
N PRO A 260 1.20 10.22 16.49
CA PRO A 260 0.41 10.82 15.42
C PRO A 260 1.06 12.09 14.85
N VAL A 261 1.91 12.74 15.65
CA VAL A 261 2.65 13.95 15.30
C VAL A 261 4.03 13.91 15.95
N SER A 262 4.99 14.56 15.31
CA SER A 262 6.35 14.75 15.78
C SER A 262 6.39 15.74 16.94
N GLY A 263 7.22 15.48 17.95
CA GLY A 263 7.41 16.42 19.05
C GLY A 263 8.11 15.83 20.26
N ARG A 264 8.12 16.60 21.35
CA ARG A 264 8.72 16.19 22.62
C ARG A 264 7.65 15.77 23.61
N ILE A 265 7.83 14.62 24.25
CA ILE A 265 6.96 14.13 25.30
C ILE A 265 7.14 15.00 26.54
N LEU A 266 6.09 15.70 26.94
CA LEU A 266 6.07 16.55 28.12
C LEU A 266 5.73 15.76 29.37
N ALA A 267 4.77 14.84 29.25
CA ALA A 267 4.30 14.01 30.34
C ALA A 267 3.71 12.70 29.81
N VAL A 268 3.76 11.67 30.65
CA VAL A 268 3.03 10.42 30.46
C VAL A 268 2.01 10.27 31.59
N ASN A 269 0.93 9.52 31.36
CA ASN A 269 -0.13 9.41 32.36
C ASN A 269 0.30 8.57 33.56
N PRO A 270 0.49 9.17 34.74
CA PRO A 270 0.96 8.44 35.92
C PRO A 270 -0.07 7.41 36.41
N LYS A 271 -1.36 7.62 36.09
CA LYS A 271 -2.42 6.68 36.46
C LYS A 271 -2.31 5.36 35.69
N LEU A 272 -1.77 5.38 34.47
CA LEU A 272 -1.56 4.17 33.67
C LEU A 272 -0.33 3.36 34.12
N ALA A 273 0.69 4.02 34.65
CA ALA A 273 1.81 3.33 35.28
C ALA A 273 1.36 2.58 36.54
N ALA A 274 0.39 3.12 37.28
CA ALA A 274 -0.17 2.49 38.48
C ALA A 274 -1.27 1.47 38.16
N ASP A 275 -2.13 1.73 37.17
CA ASP A 275 -3.24 0.87 36.77
C ASP A 275 -3.45 0.88 35.24
N PRO A 276 -2.82 -0.06 34.52
CA PRO A 276 -2.99 -0.20 33.07
C PRO A 276 -4.45 -0.52 32.65
N SER A 277 -5.26 -1.10 33.53
CA SER A 277 -6.65 -1.45 33.20
C SER A 277 -7.56 -0.24 32.99
N LEU A 278 -7.08 0.96 33.35
CA LEU A 278 -7.74 2.22 33.02
C LEU A 278 -7.92 2.41 31.50
N LEU A 279 -7.03 1.85 30.66
CA LEU A 279 -7.20 1.87 29.21
C LEU A 279 -8.46 1.12 28.75
N ALA A 280 -8.85 0.04 29.44
CA ALA A 280 -10.07 -0.68 29.10
C ALA A 280 -11.32 0.02 29.64
N ARG A 281 -11.23 0.68 30.80
CA ARG A 281 -12.37 1.30 31.47
C ARG A 281 -12.73 2.69 30.94
N ASP A 282 -11.72 3.51 30.66
CA ASP A 282 -11.90 4.89 30.20
C ASP A 282 -10.78 5.31 29.23
N PRO A 283 -10.68 4.67 28.05
CA PRO A 283 -9.62 4.91 27.07
C PRO A 283 -9.58 6.35 26.53
N GLU A 284 -10.74 6.98 26.44
CA GLU A 284 -10.93 8.27 25.77
C GLU A 284 -11.09 9.44 26.75
N GLY A 285 -11.21 9.17 28.06
CA GLY A 285 -11.19 10.18 29.12
C GLY A 285 -9.89 10.12 29.92
N ALA A 286 -9.96 9.51 31.11
CA ALA A 286 -8.85 9.44 32.06
C ALA A 286 -7.67 8.57 31.59
N GLY A 287 -7.84 7.76 30.55
CA GLY A 287 -6.86 6.85 29.95
C GLY A 287 -5.95 7.48 28.88
N TRP A 288 -5.75 8.80 28.86
CA TRP A 288 -4.76 9.43 27.99
C TRP A 288 -3.36 8.81 28.17
N LEU A 289 -2.56 8.75 27.11
CA LEU A 289 -1.25 8.10 27.13
C LEU A 289 -0.13 9.11 27.42
N VAL A 290 -0.04 10.14 26.58
CA VAL A 290 1.04 11.14 26.63
C VAL A 290 0.52 12.56 26.37
N ARG A 291 1.24 13.55 26.88
CA ARG A 291 1.17 14.95 26.47
C ARG A 291 2.43 15.28 25.69
N LEU A 292 2.28 15.89 24.53
CA LEU A 292 3.37 16.14 23.59
C LEU A 292 3.37 17.61 23.16
N ALA A 293 4.55 18.23 23.13
CA ALA A 293 4.79 19.52 22.52
C ALA A 293 5.11 19.29 21.04
N PRO A 294 4.20 19.60 20.10
CA PRO A 294 4.40 19.28 18.70
C PRO A 294 5.50 20.16 18.10
N SER A 295 6.32 19.58 17.21
CA SER A 295 7.42 20.28 16.53
C SER A 295 7.11 20.63 15.06
N ALA A 296 6.07 20.03 14.48
CA ALA A 296 5.69 20.22 13.07
C ALA A 296 4.17 20.28 12.87
N TRP A 297 3.47 20.95 13.80
CA TRP A 297 2.00 20.94 13.89
C TRP A 297 1.30 21.34 12.59
N GLU A 298 1.71 22.42 11.93
CA GLU A 298 1.07 22.93 10.71
C GLU A 298 1.22 21.99 9.50
N ARG A 299 2.17 21.04 9.57
CA ARG A 299 2.35 20.00 8.55
C ARG A 299 1.58 18.74 8.86
N GLU A 300 1.48 18.37 10.13
CA GLU A 300 1.04 17.04 10.55
C GLU A 300 -0.39 17.05 11.09
N ALA A 301 -0.92 18.17 11.60
CA ALA A 301 -2.32 18.25 12.03
C ALA A 301 -3.34 17.83 10.94
N PRO A 302 -3.12 18.07 9.62
CA PRO A 302 -4.04 17.57 8.58
C PRO A 302 -4.10 16.05 8.43
N SER A 303 -3.17 15.26 8.98
CA SER A 303 -3.25 13.79 8.98
C SER A 303 -4.23 13.26 10.02
N VAL A 304 -4.59 14.09 11.00
CA VAL A 304 -5.61 13.80 12.00
C VAL A 304 -6.97 14.21 11.45
N THR A 305 -7.95 13.31 11.55
CA THR A 305 -9.33 13.65 11.21
C THR A 305 -9.97 14.35 12.41
N TRP A 306 -10.29 15.63 12.26
CA TRP A 306 -10.82 16.45 13.35
C TRP A 306 -12.35 16.51 13.38
N GLY A 307 -12.86 16.76 14.58
CA GLY A 307 -14.26 17.11 14.81
C GLY A 307 -15.21 15.91 14.88
N PRO A 308 -16.52 16.17 14.97
CA PRO A 308 -17.53 15.16 15.32
C PRO A 308 -17.69 14.02 14.30
N ALA A 309 -17.20 14.20 13.08
CA ALA A 309 -17.23 13.17 12.03
C ALA A 309 -16.11 12.11 12.20
N ALA A 310 -15.06 12.41 12.97
CA ALA A 310 -13.89 11.55 13.11
C ALA A 310 -14.25 10.14 13.57
N SER A 311 -15.12 10.01 14.59
CA SER A 311 -15.54 8.71 15.12
C SER A 311 -16.31 7.88 14.09
N ARG A 312 -17.14 8.51 13.25
CA ARG A 312 -17.87 7.81 12.17
C ARG A 312 -16.93 7.32 11.08
N HIS A 313 -15.99 8.15 10.65
CA HIS A 313 -14.98 7.74 9.66
C HIS A 313 -14.09 6.63 10.21
N TYR A 314 -13.70 6.72 11.49
CA TYR A 314 -12.89 5.69 12.14
C TYR A 314 -13.63 4.35 12.21
N ALA A 315 -14.90 4.35 12.60
CA ALA A 315 -15.71 3.14 12.60
C ALA A 315 -15.83 2.50 11.20
N ALA A 316 -15.98 3.32 10.15
CA ALA A 316 -15.99 2.84 8.77
C ALA A 316 -14.65 2.22 8.35
N CYS A 317 -13.52 2.82 8.75
CA CYS A 317 -12.19 2.26 8.51
C CYS A 317 -12.01 0.90 9.20
N LEU A 318 -12.42 0.78 10.48
CA LEU A 318 -12.33 -0.49 11.21
C LEU A 318 -13.19 -1.58 10.58
N ALA A 319 -14.43 -1.27 10.19
CA ALA A 319 -15.32 -2.23 9.55
C ALA A 319 -14.73 -2.75 8.23
N ARG A 320 -14.20 -1.83 7.39
CA ARG A 320 -13.53 -2.19 6.15
C ARG A 320 -12.31 -3.07 6.39
N ASP A 321 -11.46 -2.72 7.34
CA ASP A 321 -10.21 -3.44 7.57
C ASP A 321 -10.46 -4.81 8.21
N ALA A 322 -11.49 -4.95 9.05
CA ALA A 322 -11.96 -6.24 9.53
C ALA A 322 -12.44 -7.15 8.38
N GLU A 323 -13.21 -6.60 7.43
CA GLU A 323 -13.72 -7.34 6.27
C GLU A 323 -12.59 -7.74 5.30
N VAL A 324 -11.72 -6.78 4.94
CA VAL A 324 -10.70 -6.98 3.90
C VAL A 324 -9.47 -7.73 4.43
N ARG A 325 -9.05 -7.47 5.67
CA ARG A 325 -7.78 -7.97 6.23
C ARG A 325 -7.96 -9.02 7.32
N GLY A 326 -9.20 -9.29 7.75
CA GLY A 326 -9.52 -10.19 8.86
C GLY A 326 -9.09 -9.67 10.24
N ASP A 327 -8.46 -8.49 10.31
CA ASP A 327 -8.02 -7.82 11.55
C ASP A 327 -8.18 -6.30 11.38
N PRO A 328 -9.07 -5.63 12.15
CA PRO A 328 -9.28 -4.19 12.07
C PRO A 328 -8.08 -3.35 12.52
N PHE A 329 -7.06 -3.94 13.14
CA PHE A 329 -5.86 -3.25 13.64
C PHE A 329 -4.57 -3.80 13.00
N ALA A 330 -4.68 -4.32 11.78
CA ALA A 330 -3.59 -4.94 11.03
C ALA A 330 -2.32 -4.06 10.91
N ASP A 331 -2.51 -2.75 10.82
CA ASP A 331 -1.52 -1.68 10.72
C ASP A 331 -0.82 -1.37 12.05
N ALA A 332 -1.41 -1.76 13.18
CA ALA A 332 -0.81 -1.64 14.51
C ALA A 332 -0.11 -2.93 14.99
N ARG A 333 -0.14 -4.01 14.19
CA ARG A 333 0.50 -5.29 14.50
C ARG A 333 2.01 -5.23 14.28
N VAL A 334 2.78 -5.49 15.34
CA VAL A 334 4.25 -5.42 15.30
C VAL A 334 4.82 -6.47 14.33
N SER A 335 4.25 -7.66 14.30
CA SER A 335 4.61 -8.78 13.43
C SER A 335 4.43 -8.41 11.95
N ARG A 336 3.29 -7.82 11.58
CA ARG A 336 3.04 -7.32 10.22
C ARG A 336 3.96 -6.18 9.86
N LEU A 337 4.11 -5.17 10.72
CA LEU A 337 5.01 -4.04 10.45
C LEU A 337 6.46 -4.48 10.25
N ARG A 338 6.91 -5.55 10.93
CA ARG A 338 8.23 -6.18 10.72
C ARG A 338 8.30 -7.04 9.46
N ALA A 339 7.19 -7.66 9.07
CA ALA A 339 7.11 -8.44 7.84
C ALA A 339 7.12 -7.54 6.60
N VAL A 340 6.62 -6.31 6.70
CA VAL A 340 6.74 -5.31 5.64
C VAL A 340 8.24 -5.02 5.39
N PRO A 341 8.73 -5.21 4.15
CA PRO A 341 10.11 -4.90 3.84
C PRO A 341 10.39 -3.42 4.17
N PRO A 342 11.57 -3.06 4.72
CA PRO A 342 11.90 -1.68 5.01
C PRO A 342 12.05 -0.91 3.70
N VAL A 343 10.94 -0.36 3.21
CA VAL A 343 10.87 0.35 1.94
C VAL A 343 10.94 1.84 2.22
N ARG A 344 12.00 2.49 1.72
CA ARG A 344 12.17 3.94 1.83
C ARG A 344 11.77 4.66 0.55
N SER A 345 11.55 3.88 -0.51
CA SER A 345 11.24 4.34 -1.85
C SER A 345 10.39 3.32 -2.60
N ALA A 346 9.70 3.75 -3.66
CA ALA A 346 9.00 2.85 -4.56
C ALA A 346 9.96 1.84 -5.24
N ARG A 347 11.24 2.18 -5.39
CA ARG A 347 12.28 1.27 -5.90
C ARG A 347 12.52 0.10 -4.95
N ASP A 348 12.49 0.34 -3.64
CA ASP A 348 12.63 -0.72 -2.64
C ASP A 348 11.41 -1.64 -2.64
N VAL A 349 10.21 -1.06 -2.83
CA VAL A 349 8.97 -1.84 -3.02
C VAL A 349 9.09 -2.72 -4.27
N LEU A 350 9.50 -2.15 -5.41
CA LEU A 350 9.66 -2.91 -6.66
C LEU A 350 10.72 -4.01 -6.53
N ARG A 351 11.85 -3.74 -5.87
CA ARG A 351 12.88 -4.75 -5.59
C ARG A 351 12.36 -5.87 -4.71
N ALA A 352 11.60 -5.54 -3.66
CA ALA A 352 10.97 -6.54 -2.80
C ALA A 352 9.95 -7.38 -3.56
N LEU A 353 9.09 -6.75 -4.38
CA LEU A 353 8.11 -7.46 -5.21
C LEU A 353 8.78 -8.31 -6.31
N GLN A 354 9.89 -7.85 -6.89
CA GLN A 354 10.67 -8.63 -7.85
C GLN A 354 11.34 -9.82 -7.19
N ALA A 355 11.92 -9.64 -6.01
CA ALA A 355 12.50 -10.75 -5.23
C ALA A 355 11.44 -11.78 -4.84
N GLU A 356 10.25 -11.34 -4.41
CA GLU A 356 9.11 -12.21 -4.10
C GLU A 356 8.59 -12.96 -5.34
N ARG A 357 8.54 -12.29 -6.51
CA ARG A 357 8.16 -12.95 -7.78
C ARG A 357 9.22 -13.90 -8.30
N ALA A 358 10.49 -13.66 -7.99
CA ALA A 358 11.60 -14.54 -8.35
C ALA A 358 11.76 -15.72 -7.38
N ALA A 359 11.16 -15.63 -6.18
CA ALA A 359 11.15 -16.73 -5.23
C ALA A 359 10.36 -17.92 -5.79
N PRO A 360 10.80 -19.16 -5.53
CA PRO A 360 10.02 -20.33 -5.88
C PRO A 360 8.61 -20.24 -5.29
N ARG A 361 7.58 -20.54 -6.09
CA ARG A 361 6.18 -20.50 -5.66
C ARG A 361 5.93 -21.35 -4.41
N PHE A 362 6.61 -22.48 -4.32
CA PHE A 362 6.53 -23.39 -3.19
C PHE A 362 7.85 -23.31 -2.42
N ALA A 363 7.76 -23.02 -1.12
CA ALA A 363 8.93 -22.89 -0.26
C ALA A 363 9.64 -24.24 -0.06
N ASP A 364 8.88 -25.32 0.07
CA ASP A 364 9.37 -26.68 0.32
C ASP A 364 8.37 -27.74 -0.20
N ALA A 365 8.71 -29.02 -0.03
CA ALA A 365 7.85 -30.13 -0.43
C ALA A 365 6.49 -30.11 0.30
N ALA A 366 6.47 -29.73 1.58
CA ALA A 366 5.24 -29.68 2.38
C ALA A 366 4.24 -28.64 1.82
N ALA A 367 4.74 -27.50 1.35
CA ALA A 367 3.95 -26.49 0.65
C ALA A 367 3.36 -27.04 -0.66
N VAL A 368 4.12 -27.82 -1.43
CA VAL A 368 3.60 -28.49 -2.65
C VAL A 368 2.44 -29.43 -2.32
N HIS A 369 2.60 -30.31 -1.33
CA HIS A 369 1.54 -31.27 -0.98
C HIS A 369 0.31 -30.60 -0.37
N THR A 370 0.52 -29.57 0.45
CA THR A 370 -0.57 -28.84 1.10
C THR A 370 -1.33 -28.00 0.08
N GLU A 371 -0.62 -27.17 -0.68
CA GLU A 371 -1.25 -26.22 -1.58
C GLU A 371 -1.70 -26.84 -2.90
N LEU A 372 -0.79 -27.47 -3.65
CA LEU A 372 -1.11 -28.06 -4.94
C LEU A 372 -1.79 -29.41 -4.76
N GLY A 373 -1.24 -30.28 -3.91
CA GLY A 373 -1.83 -31.60 -3.63
C GLY A 373 -3.18 -31.53 -2.92
N GLY A 374 -3.39 -30.55 -2.03
CA GLY A 374 -4.70 -30.30 -1.41
C GLY A 374 -5.77 -29.95 -2.44
N ARG A 375 -5.51 -28.95 -3.28
CA ARG A 375 -6.46 -28.51 -4.33
C ARG A 375 -6.79 -29.60 -5.34
N LEU A 376 -5.81 -30.42 -5.72
CA LEU A 376 -6.06 -31.57 -6.60
C LEU A 376 -6.95 -32.62 -5.94
N ARG A 377 -6.76 -32.89 -4.65
CA ARG A 377 -7.66 -33.77 -3.88
C ARG A 377 -9.08 -33.21 -3.82
N ASP A 378 -9.22 -31.91 -3.56
CA ASP A 378 -10.53 -31.25 -3.49
C ASP A 378 -11.24 -31.28 -4.84
N ALA A 379 -10.53 -31.01 -5.95
CA ALA A 379 -11.07 -31.07 -7.30
C ALA A 379 -11.55 -32.48 -7.68
N LEU A 380 -10.76 -33.52 -7.35
CA LEU A 380 -11.16 -34.91 -7.56
C LEU A 380 -12.36 -35.31 -6.67
N ALA A 381 -12.42 -34.82 -5.44
CA ALA A 381 -13.53 -35.11 -4.53
C ALA A 381 -14.83 -34.43 -4.97
N ALA A 382 -14.76 -33.25 -5.57
CA ALA A 382 -15.91 -32.48 -6.01
C ALA A 382 -16.59 -33.03 -7.27
N ASP A 383 -15.86 -33.74 -8.14
CA ASP A 383 -16.36 -34.18 -9.45
C ASP A 383 -16.21 -35.71 -9.67
N PRO A 384 -17.27 -36.50 -9.40
CA PRO A 384 -17.28 -37.95 -9.65
C PRO A 384 -17.14 -38.34 -11.12
N ASP A 385 -17.69 -37.54 -12.05
CA ASP A 385 -17.64 -37.83 -13.48
C ASP A 385 -16.23 -37.63 -14.03
N LEU A 386 -15.53 -36.59 -13.56
CA LEU A 386 -14.11 -36.39 -13.83
C LEU A 386 -13.28 -37.59 -13.34
N ARG A 387 -13.52 -38.08 -12.12
CA ARG A 387 -12.80 -39.24 -11.59
C ARG A 387 -13.01 -40.48 -12.46
N ALA A 388 -14.25 -40.76 -12.87
CA ALA A 388 -14.55 -41.88 -13.74
C ALA A 388 -13.91 -41.70 -15.14
N ALA A 389 -13.92 -40.48 -15.68
CA ALA A 389 -13.33 -40.16 -16.97
C ALA A 389 -11.81 -40.35 -16.99
N LEU A 390 -11.12 -39.94 -15.92
CA LEU A 390 -9.69 -40.13 -15.72
C LEU A 390 -9.35 -41.60 -15.46
N GLY A 391 -10.18 -42.33 -14.72
CA GLY A 391 -10.02 -43.76 -14.43
C GLY A 391 -10.00 -44.67 -15.65
N ARG A 392 -10.47 -44.20 -16.82
CA ARG A 392 -10.36 -44.92 -18.10
C ARG A 392 -8.93 -45.08 -18.60
N LEU A 393 -7.98 -44.32 -18.06
CA LEU A 393 -6.56 -44.47 -18.40
C LEU A 393 -5.95 -45.76 -17.83
N ASP A 394 -6.51 -46.28 -16.74
CA ASP A 394 -6.05 -47.50 -16.04
C ASP A 394 -4.53 -47.52 -15.84
N ALA A 395 -4.01 -46.45 -15.23
CA ALA A 395 -2.57 -46.23 -15.10
C ALA A 395 -2.24 -45.41 -13.84
N VAL A 396 -1.01 -45.56 -13.36
CA VAL A 396 -0.41 -44.72 -12.32
C VAL A 396 0.49 -43.68 -12.97
N VAL A 397 0.19 -42.40 -12.77
CA VAL A 397 0.97 -41.28 -13.32
C VAL A 397 1.64 -40.52 -12.19
N ALA A 398 2.98 -40.50 -12.17
CA ALA A 398 3.75 -39.79 -11.17
C ALA A 398 4.37 -38.51 -11.75
N PHE A 399 4.17 -37.38 -11.08
CA PHE A 399 4.89 -36.15 -11.32
C PHE A 399 6.07 -36.05 -10.36
N THR A 400 7.29 -36.10 -10.89
CA THR A 400 8.53 -35.85 -10.14
C THR A 400 8.93 -34.39 -10.31
N LEU A 401 8.79 -33.63 -9.22
CA LEU A 401 8.94 -32.18 -9.23
C LEU A 401 10.34 -31.77 -8.78
N ARG A 402 10.85 -30.69 -9.36
CA ARG A 402 12.08 -30.03 -8.94
C ARG A 402 11.79 -28.62 -8.48
N VAL A 403 12.60 -28.13 -7.53
CA VAL A 403 12.55 -26.76 -7.00
C VAL A 403 11.14 -26.39 -6.46
N PRO A 404 10.72 -26.93 -5.31
CA PRO A 404 11.43 -27.91 -4.46
C PRO A 404 11.23 -29.36 -4.96
N ALA A 405 12.05 -30.28 -4.48
CA ALA A 405 11.91 -31.70 -4.78
C ALA A 405 10.67 -32.26 -4.07
N ALA A 406 9.71 -32.81 -4.83
CA ALA A 406 8.47 -33.39 -4.32
C ALA A 406 7.88 -34.38 -5.34
N ALA A 407 6.96 -35.24 -4.93
CA ALA A 407 6.21 -36.09 -5.85
C ALA A 407 4.69 -35.88 -5.74
N LEU A 408 4.00 -35.87 -6.88
CA LEU A 408 2.53 -35.96 -6.92
C LEU A 408 2.15 -37.20 -7.72
N VAL A 409 1.49 -38.15 -7.08
CA VAL A 409 1.13 -39.43 -7.71
C VAL A 409 -0.37 -39.49 -7.92
N LEU A 410 -0.78 -39.70 -9.15
CA LEU A 410 -2.17 -39.93 -9.54
C LEU A 410 -2.38 -41.42 -9.81
N ASP A 411 -3.19 -42.07 -8.98
CA ASP A 411 -3.65 -43.44 -9.20
C ASP A 411 -4.99 -43.38 -9.93
N LEU A 412 -4.99 -43.77 -11.21
CA LEU A 412 -6.13 -43.69 -12.14
C LEU A 412 -6.68 -45.08 -12.49
N ARG A 413 -6.48 -46.05 -11.61
CA ARG A 413 -6.96 -47.42 -11.77
C ARG A 413 -8.32 -47.61 -11.12
N ASP A 414 -8.88 -48.82 -11.27
CA ASP A 414 -10.12 -49.24 -10.63
C ASP A 414 -11.34 -48.37 -11.00
N GLY A 415 -11.31 -47.74 -12.17
CA GLY A 415 -12.39 -46.86 -12.65
C GLY A 415 -12.53 -45.55 -11.89
N GLY A 416 -11.53 -45.14 -11.11
CA GLY A 416 -11.50 -43.88 -10.38
C GLY A 416 -10.18 -43.14 -10.51
N ALA A 417 -10.11 -41.95 -9.90
CA ALA A 417 -8.88 -41.17 -9.82
C ALA A 417 -8.68 -40.64 -8.40
N ARG A 418 -7.47 -40.81 -7.85
CA ARG A 418 -7.09 -40.33 -6.52
C ARG A 418 -5.62 -39.90 -6.49
N LEU A 419 -5.31 -39.00 -5.57
CA LEU A 419 -3.91 -38.71 -5.21
C LEU A 419 -3.40 -39.80 -4.26
N ALA A 420 -2.32 -40.48 -4.63
CA ALA A 420 -1.69 -41.53 -3.85
C ALA A 420 -0.48 -41.01 -3.05
N PRO A 421 -0.10 -41.66 -1.93
CA PRO A 421 1.16 -41.39 -1.24
C PRO A 421 2.37 -41.74 -2.12
N GLU A 422 3.53 -41.11 -1.86
CA GLU A 422 4.71 -41.00 -2.75
C GLU A 422 5.42 -42.29 -3.21
N SER A 423 4.85 -43.48 -3.03
CA SER A 423 5.48 -44.76 -3.39
C SER A 423 4.50 -45.72 -4.06
N THR A 424 4.33 -45.55 -5.37
CA THR A 424 3.68 -46.55 -6.25
C THR A 424 4.54 -46.73 -7.50
N ASP A 425 4.64 -47.97 -7.98
CA ASP A 425 5.23 -48.28 -9.29
C ASP A 425 4.43 -47.55 -10.38
N ALA A 426 5.06 -46.56 -11.03
CA ALA A 426 4.36 -45.62 -11.90
C ALA A 426 4.49 -46.05 -13.36
N ASP A 427 3.36 -46.25 -14.04
CA ASP A 427 3.29 -46.56 -15.47
C ASP A 427 3.84 -45.43 -16.36
N LEU A 428 3.76 -44.20 -15.87
CA LEU A 428 4.25 -43.00 -16.51
C LEU A 428 4.83 -42.03 -15.49
N VAL A 429 6.09 -41.63 -15.68
CA VAL A 429 6.74 -40.60 -14.87
C VAL A 429 6.92 -39.34 -15.71
N LEU A 430 6.33 -38.25 -15.23
CA LEU A 430 6.47 -36.90 -15.78
C LEU A 430 7.41 -36.09 -14.88
N SER A 431 8.50 -35.55 -15.42
CA SER A 431 9.47 -34.79 -14.65
C SER A 431 9.52 -33.33 -15.10
N CYS A 432 9.23 -32.41 -14.19
CA CYS A 432 9.14 -30.97 -14.44
C CYS A 432 9.44 -30.17 -13.17
N THR A 433 9.39 -28.83 -13.22
CA THR A 433 9.46 -28.04 -11.99
C THR A 433 8.10 -28.01 -11.28
N ALA A 434 8.09 -27.70 -9.98
CA ALA A 434 6.82 -27.51 -9.26
C ALA A 434 5.97 -26.37 -9.87
N GLU A 435 6.61 -25.32 -10.42
CA GLU A 435 5.93 -24.25 -11.15
C GLU A 435 5.30 -24.75 -12.46
N ASP A 436 5.99 -25.61 -13.20
CA ASP A 436 5.44 -26.18 -14.44
C ASP A 436 4.28 -27.13 -14.16
N ALA A 437 4.34 -27.89 -13.06
CA ALA A 437 3.20 -28.69 -12.61
C ALA A 437 2.01 -27.80 -12.22
N TYR A 438 2.25 -26.69 -11.53
CA TYR A 438 1.21 -25.68 -11.27
C TYR A 438 0.60 -25.17 -12.60
N ARG A 439 1.44 -24.70 -13.54
CA ARG A 439 0.99 -24.21 -14.86
C ARG A 439 0.25 -25.27 -15.65
N TRP A 440 0.66 -26.54 -15.54
CA TRP A 440 -0.07 -27.67 -16.09
C TRP A 440 -1.46 -27.75 -15.48
N PHE A 441 -1.62 -27.90 -14.16
CA PHE A 441 -2.94 -28.08 -13.57
C PHE A 441 -3.86 -26.85 -13.68
N THR A 442 -3.29 -25.64 -13.84
CA THR A 442 -4.08 -24.42 -14.10
C THR A 442 -4.33 -24.16 -15.60
N GLY A 443 -3.78 -24.98 -16.49
CA GLY A 443 -4.00 -24.88 -17.94
C GLY A 443 -3.23 -23.78 -18.66
N SER A 444 -2.19 -23.21 -18.05
CA SER A 444 -1.31 -22.20 -18.65
C SER A 444 -0.03 -22.79 -19.29
N LEU A 445 0.15 -24.11 -19.21
CA LEU A 445 1.21 -24.85 -19.90
C LEU A 445 0.65 -25.61 -21.12
N ASP A 446 1.22 -25.38 -22.30
CA ASP A 446 1.01 -26.24 -23.46
C ASP A 446 1.85 -27.52 -23.29
N ALA A 447 1.18 -28.63 -22.98
CA ALA A 447 1.83 -29.93 -22.79
C ALA A 447 2.65 -30.39 -24.00
N ALA A 448 2.15 -30.19 -25.22
CA ALA A 448 2.83 -30.69 -26.40
C ALA A 448 4.10 -29.88 -26.67
N ALA A 449 4.05 -28.56 -26.46
CA ALA A 449 5.23 -27.70 -26.53
C ALA A 449 6.23 -28.02 -25.41
N ALA A 450 5.77 -28.18 -24.17
CA ALA A 450 6.61 -28.47 -23.00
C ALA A 450 7.34 -29.81 -23.12
N VAL A 451 6.70 -30.83 -23.70
CA VAL A 451 7.36 -32.12 -23.96
C VAL A 451 8.43 -31.99 -25.04
N ARG A 452 8.16 -31.22 -26.11
CA ARG A 452 9.14 -30.99 -27.18
C ARG A 452 10.34 -30.15 -26.74
N SER A 453 10.13 -29.17 -25.86
CA SER A 453 11.19 -28.30 -25.33
C SER A 453 11.99 -28.95 -24.19
N GLY A 454 11.49 -30.06 -23.62
CA GLY A 454 12.10 -30.75 -22.48
C GLY A 454 11.81 -30.11 -21.12
N GLU A 455 10.90 -29.14 -21.07
CA GLU A 455 10.33 -28.54 -19.84
C GLU A 455 9.52 -29.59 -19.06
N LEU A 456 8.78 -30.45 -19.79
CA LEU A 456 8.10 -31.63 -19.27
C LEU A 456 8.72 -32.90 -19.86
N ARG A 457 9.53 -33.61 -19.07
CA ARG A 457 10.15 -34.88 -19.52
C ARG A 457 9.26 -36.06 -19.19
N SER A 458 9.26 -37.08 -20.03
CA SER A 458 8.45 -38.28 -19.84
C SER A 458 9.34 -39.53 -19.84
N SER A 459 9.01 -40.52 -19.00
CA SER A 459 9.64 -41.85 -19.03
C SER A 459 9.13 -42.74 -20.17
N ALA A 460 8.06 -42.33 -20.86
CA ALA A 460 7.45 -43.10 -21.95
C ALA A 460 7.60 -42.42 -23.32
N GLU A 461 7.34 -43.17 -24.38
CA GLU A 461 7.32 -42.66 -25.75
C GLU A 461 6.33 -41.49 -25.92
N LEU A 462 6.63 -40.60 -26.88
CA LEU A 462 5.88 -39.38 -27.13
C LEU A 462 4.39 -39.63 -27.37
N ALA A 463 4.04 -40.64 -28.18
CA ALA A 463 2.66 -40.95 -28.50
C ALA A 463 1.85 -41.40 -27.26
N ARG A 464 2.45 -42.23 -26.39
CA ARG A 464 1.82 -42.66 -25.12
C ARG A 464 1.67 -41.46 -24.18
N THR A 465 2.71 -40.65 -24.06
CA THR A 465 2.72 -39.43 -23.24
C THR A 465 1.60 -38.47 -23.64
N LEU A 466 1.48 -38.15 -24.93
CA LEU A 466 0.45 -37.22 -25.42
C LEU A 466 -0.97 -37.74 -25.25
N ARG A 467 -1.20 -39.05 -25.40
CA ARG A 467 -2.52 -39.65 -25.12
C ARG A 467 -2.89 -39.52 -23.64
N THR A 468 -1.96 -39.81 -22.73
CA THR A 468 -2.19 -39.67 -21.29
C THR A 468 -2.45 -38.20 -20.91
N LEU A 469 -1.63 -37.27 -21.43
CA LEU A 469 -1.82 -35.83 -21.20
C LEU A 469 -3.15 -35.31 -21.78
N ALA A 470 -3.62 -35.85 -22.91
CA ALA A 470 -4.88 -35.45 -23.51
C ALA A 470 -6.10 -35.77 -22.64
N VAL A 471 -6.02 -36.80 -21.79
CA VAL A 471 -7.05 -37.12 -20.80
C VAL A 471 -6.81 -36.37 -19.49
N LEU A 472 -5.56 -36.34 -19.00
CA LEU A 472 -5.20 -35.63 -17.77
C LEU A 472 -5.47 -34.12 -17.83
N LYS A 473 -5.50 -33.50 -19.00
CA LYS A 473 -5.83 -32.06 -19.17
C LYS A 473 -7.19 -31.66 -18.58
N HIS A 474 -8.07 -32.63 -18.34
CA HIS A 474 -9.38 -32.39 -17.73
C HIS A 474 -9.31 -32.20 -16.22
N LEU A 475 -8.24 -32.68 -15.56
CA LEU A 475 -7.97 -32.35 -14.16
C LEU A 475 -7.40 -30.93 -14.09
N ARG A 476 -8.28 -29.96 -13.84
CA ARG A 476 -7.93 -28.55 -13.70
C ARG A 476 -8.27 -28.04 -12.31
N ILE A 477 -7.48 -27.07 -11.86
CA ILE A 477 -7.71 -26.31 -10.63
C ILE A 477 -7.64 -24.82 -10.95
N ASP A 478 -8.36 -24.02 -10.16
CA ASP A 478 -8.31 -22.58 -10.31
C ASP A 478 -6.90 -22.04 -10.04
N ALA A 479 -6.46 -21.11 -10.89
CA ALA A 479 -5.19 -20.44 -10.69
C ALA A 479 -5.25 -19.60 -9.40
N TRP A 480 -4.18 -19.68 -8.59
CA TRP A 480 -4.03 -18.82 -7.42
C TRP A 480 -2.70 -18.08 -7.47
N THR A 481 -2.72 -16.84 -7.01
CA THR A 481 -1.51 -16.05 -6.81
C THR A 481 -1.19 -16.10 -5.32
N PRO A 482 0.01 -16.52 -4.91
CA PRO A 482 0.38 -16.47 -3.51
C PRO A 482 0.36 -14.99 -3.09
N ALA A 483 -0.31 -14.67 -1.98
CA ALA A 483 -0.18 -13.34 -1.41
C ALA A 483 1.31 -13.09 -1.09
N PRO A 484 1.82 -11.85 -1.26
CA PRO A 484 3.18 -11.54 -0.83
C PRO A 484 3.36 -11.89 0.65
N THR A 485 4.55 -12.28 1.05
CA THR A 485 4.83 -12.79 2.42
C THR A 485 4.30 -11.89 3.54
N TRP A 486 4.35 -10.56 3.36
CA TRP A 486 3.84 -9.57 4.33
C TRP A 486 2.32 -9.35 4.32
N ALA A 487 1.61 -9.90 3.32
CA ALA A 487 0.15 -9.91 3.25
C ALA A 487 -0.47 -11.23 3.74
N ARG A 488 0.35 -12.25 4.04
CA ARG A 488 -0.09 -13.54 4.60
C ARG A 488 -0.31 -13.48 6.11
#